data_AF-A0A7W4HSR3-F1
#
_entry.id   AF-A0A7W4HSR3-F1
#
_cell.length_a   1.000
_cell.length_b   1.000
_cell.length_c   1.000
_cell.angle_alpha   90.00
_cell.angle_beta   90.00
_cell.angle_gamma   90.00
#
_symmetry.space_group_name_H-M   'P 1'
#
loop_
_entity.id
_entity.type
_entity.pdbx_description
1 polymer ?
#
loop_
_entity_poly.entity_id
_entity_poly.type
_entity_poly.pdbx_seq_one_letter_code
_entity_poly.pdbx_strand_id
1 'polypeptide(L)'
;MKELINNIIKDKTLLFAVFVLVLTSIICAIYFLIRLNPSDLQVSVRYTSFGTEHIYSAPWTYMLSFSGFCLAICSVHLVLIGKIYQLKGRRFSLFFSWLSVFVVLIAFMLLYNIVNIAGRN
;
A
#
# COMPACT_ATOMS: atom_id res chain seq x y z
N MET A 1 -5.35 -9.47 24.63
CA MET A 1 -4.96 -9.70 23.21
C MET A 1 -5.11 -11.15 22.76
N LYS A 2 -4.60 -12.16 23.49
CA LYS A 2 -4.67 -13.57 23.07
C LYS A 2 -6.09 -14.07 22.80
N GLU A 3 -7.06 -13.70 23.64
CA GLU A 3 -8.47 -14.10 23.44
C GLU A 3 -9.11 -13.49 22.20
N LEU A 4 -8.76 -12.24 21.84
CA LEU A 4 -9.22 -11.61 20.61
C LEU A 4 -8.74 -12.34 19.37
N ILE A 5 -7.44 -12.65 19.35
CA ILE A 5 -6.83 -13.38 18.24
C ILE A 5 -7.52 -14.73 18.11
N ASN A 6 -7.77 -15.42 19.22
CA ASN A 6 -8.47 -16.71 19.20
C ASN A 6 -9.93 -16.58 18.70
N ASN A 7 -10.64 -15.53 19.10
CA ASN A 7 -12.02 -15.27 18.64
C ASN A 7 -12.08 -14.92 17.15
N ILE A 8 -11.11 -14.14 16.66
CA ILE A 8 -10.96 -13.82 15.24
C ILE A 8 -10.64 -15.08 14.42
N ILE A 9 -9.76 -15.95 14.94
CA ILE A 9 -9.39 -17.21 14.26
C ILE A 9 -10.59 -18.17 14.16
N LYS A 10 -11.44 -18.20 15.18
CA LYS A 10 -12.68 -19.01 15.15
C LYS A 10 -13.71 -18.48 14.16
N ASP A 11 -13.73 -17.17 13.90
CA ASP A 11 -14.62 -16.56 12.92
C ASP A 11 -14.05 -16.67 11.50
N LYS A 12 -14.35 -17.80 10.84
CA LYS A 12 -13.87 -18.11 9.48
C LYS A 12 -14.14 -16.99 8.46
N THR A 13 -15.26 -16.28 8.58
CA THR A 13 -15.65 -15.24 7.62
C THR A 13 -14.82 -13.98 7.79
N LEU A 14 -14.59 -13.57 9.05
CA LEU A 14 -13.76 -12.41 9.35
C LEU A 14 -12.28 -12.71 9.10
N LEU A 15 -11.83 -13.93 9.43
CA LEU A 15 -10.50 -14.42 9.08
C LEU A 15 -10.27 -14.35 7.55
N PHE A 16 -11.23 -14.82 6.76
CA PHE A 16 -11.15 -14.74 5.30
C PHE A 16 -11.03 -13.29 4.80
N ALA A 17 -11.84 -12.37 5.32
CA ALA A 17 -11.75 -10.95 4.93
C ALA A 17 -10.40 -10.32 5.30
N VAL A 18 -9.87 -10.63 6.49
CA VAL A 18 -8.54 -10.21 6.92
C VAL A 18 -7.45 -10.81 6.04
N PHE A 19 -7.56 -12.09 5.68
CA PHE A 19 -6.63 -12.75 4.79
C PHE A 19 -6.61 -12.10 3.40
N VAL A 20 -7.78 -11.79 2.83
CA VAL A 20 -7.89 -11.08 1.53
C VAL A 20 -7.25 -9.70 1.59
N LEU A 21 -7.41 -8.96 2.69
CA LEU A 21 -6.77 -7.66 2.90
C LEU A 21 -5.24 -7.77 2.90
N VAL A 22 -4.72 -8.72 3.69
CA VAL A 22 -3.27 -8.96 3.78
C VAL A 22 -2.72 -9.39 2.43
N LEU A 23 -3.38 -10.34 1.76
CA LEU A 23 -2.97 -10.84 0.45
C LEU A 23 -2.95 -9.72 -0.60
N THR A 24 -4.01 -8.91 -0.67
CA THR A 24 -4.09 -7.76 -1.59
C THR A 24 -2.96 -6.77 -1.33
N SER A 25 -2.74 -6.38 -0.07
CA SER A 25 -1.67 -5.47 0.31
C SER A 25 -0.28 -6.01 -0.05
N ILE A 26 -0.02 -7.30 0.18
CA ILE A 26 1.27 -7.94 -0.18
C ILE A 26 1.46 -7.93 -1.69
N ILE A 27 0.44 -8.29 -2.48
CA ILE A 27 0.51 -8.26 -3.94
C ILE A 27 0.84 -6.85 -4.44
N CYS A 28 0.15 -5.83 -3.90
CA CYS A 28 0.42 -4.43 -4.23
C CYS A 28 1.85 -4.01 -3.84
N ALA A 29 2.33 -4.41 -2.66
CA ALA A 29 3.68 -4.09 -2.20
C ALA A 29 4.77 -4.74 -3.08
N ILE A 30 4.57 -6.02 -3.46
CA ILE A 30 5.47 -6.75 -4.37
C ILE A 30 5.50 -6.10 -5.74
N TYR A 31 4.35 -5.67 -6.26
CA TYR A 31 4.27 -5.00 -7.56
C TYR A 31 5.22 -3.79 -7.65
N PHE A 32 5.27 -2.94 -6.62
CA PHE A 32 6.19 -1.79 -6.60
C PHE A 32 7.65 -2.21 -6.39
N LEU A 33 7.91 -3.26 -5.59
CA LEU A 33 9.28 -3.77 -5.40
C LEU A 33 9.89 -4.32 -6.69
N ILE A 34 9.11 -5.02 -7.52
CA ILE A 34 9.60 -5.54 -8.80
C ILE A 34 9.92 -4.40 -9.78
N ARG A 35 9.24 -3.24 -9.65
CA ARG A 35 9.50 -2.03 -10.46
C ARG A 35 10.68 -1.19 -9.96
N LEU A 36 11.36 -1.63 -8.91
CA LEU A 36 12.54 -0.95 -8.40
C LEU A 36 13.70 -1.12 -9.38
N ASN A 37 13.95 -0.10 -10.19
CA ASN A 37 15.11 0.00 -11.07
C ASN A 37 16.12 0.98 -10.47
N PRO A 38 17.19 0.49 -9.81
CA PRO A 38 18.16 1.35 -9.14
C PRO A 38 19.07 2.13 -10.11
N SER A 39 19.05 1.77 -11.40
CA SER A 39 19.88 2.39 -12.44
C SER A 39 19.15 3.52 -13.17
N ASP A 40 18.73 4.55 -12.45
CA ASP A 40 18.52 5.84 -13.10
C ASP A 40 19.91 6.44 -13.32
N LEU A 41 20.36 6.52 -14.58
CA LEU A 41 21.55 7.27 -14.96
C LEU A 41 21.37 8.69 -14.41
N GLN A 42 22.06 9.02 -13.33
CA GLN A 42 22.20 10.40 -12.89
C GLN A 42 23.10 11.09 -13.90
N VAL A 43 22.52 11.57 -15.00
CA VAL A 43 23.26 12.34 -16.00
C VAL A 43 23.73 13.62 -15.32
N SER A 44 25.03 13.83 -15.24
CA SER A 44 25.62 15.04 -14.67
C SER A 44 25.25 16.24 -15.55
N VAL A 45 24.24 17.00 -15.14
CA VAL A 45 23.80 18.20 -15.85
C VAL A 45 24.69 19.37 -15.47
N ARG A 46 25.34 20.00 -16.47
CA ARG A 46 25.97 21.31 -16.29
C ARG A 46 24.87 22.39 -16.24
N TYR A 47 24.82 23.14 -15.14
CA TYR A 47 24.00 24.34 -15.03
C TYR A 47 24.43 25.38 -16.07
N THR A 48 23.52 25.78 -16.98
CA THR A 48 23.66 27.02 -17.75
C THR A 48 22.73 28.07 -17.14
N SER A 49 23.13 29.34 -17.12
CA SER A 49 22.42 30.41 -16.40
C SER A 49 21.02 30.76 -16.92
N PHE A 50 20.52 30.08 -17.97
CA PHE A 50 19.27 30.43 -18.65
C PHE A 50 18.33 29.25 -18.98
N GLY A 51 18.60 28.03 -18.53
CA GLY A 51 17.74 26.88 -18.82
C GLY A 51 16.94 26.41 -17.60
N THR A 52 15.62 26.65 -17.58
CA THR A 52 14.71 26.02 -16.61
C THR A 52 14.47 24.56 -17.02
N GLU A 53 15.39 23.67 -16.69
CA GLU A 53 15.19 22.24 -16.89
C GLU A 53 15.05 21.53 -15.54
N HIS A 54 13.80 21.37 -15.11
CA HIS A 54 13.47 20.49 -14.00
C HIS A 54 13.54 19.03 -14.49
N ILE A 55 14.74 18.43 -14.42
CA ILE A 55 14.91 17.00 -14.67
C ILE A 55 14.30 16.24 -13.48
N TYR A 56 12.99 15.99 -13.59
CA TYR A 56 12.25 15.10 -12.68
C TYR A 56 12.50 13.64 -13.08
N SER A 57 13.70 13.14 -12.87
CA SER A 57 13.89 11.68 -12.78
C SER A 57 13.18 11.26 -11.49
N ALA A 58 12.04 10.57 -11.56
CA ALA A 58 11.36 10.09 -10.37
C ALA A 58 12.25 9.01 -9.71
N PRO A 59 12.96 9.30 -8.61
CA PRO A 59 13.92 8.35 -8.06
C PRO A 59 13.23 7.04 -7.68
N TRP A 60 13.91 5.93 -7.93
CA TRP A 60 13.55 4.57 -7.48
C TRP A 60 13.15 4.49 -6.00
N THR A 61 13.57 5.45 -5.17
CA THR A 61 13.15 5.60 -3.77
C THR A 61 11.63 5.77 -3.61
N TYR A 62 10.92 6.30 -4.62
CA TYR A 62 9.45 6.35 -4.60
C TYR A 62 8.82 4.95 -4.63
N MET A 63 9.41 3.99 -5.35
CA MET A 63 8.91 2.60 -5.38
C MET A 63 9.01 1.94 -4.01
N LEU A 64 10.10 2.20 -3.27
CA LEU A 64 10.23 1.77 -1.87
C LEU A 64 9.16 2.39 -0.98
N SER A 65 8.96 3.70 -1.09
CA SER A 65 7.91 4.41 -0.32
C SER A 65 6.51 3.89 -0.63
N PHE A 66 6.21 3.57 -1.89
CA PHE A 66 4.92 3.00 -2.30
C PHE A 66 4.71 1.59 -1.75
N SER A 67 5.74 0.74 -1.80
CA SER A 67 5.69 -0.58 -1.19
C SER A 67 5.50 -0.50 0.34
N GLY A 68 6.30 0.35 1.00
CA GLY A 68 6.20 0.61 2.43
C GLY A 68 4.83 1.17 2.83
N PHE A 69 4.25 2.05 2.01
CA PHE A 69 2.90 2.58 2.20
C PHE A 69 1.84 1.47 2.16
N CYS A 70 1.91 0.55 1.18
CA CYS A 70 1.01 -0.61 1.09
C CYS A 70 1.09 -1.52 2.33
N LEU A 71 2.26 -1.68 2.92
CA LEU A 71 2.44 -2.45 4.16
C LEU A 71 1.93 -1.68 5.38
N ALA A 72 2.25 -0.39 5.48
CA ALA A 72 1.83 0.47 6.58
C ALA A 72 0.31 0.58 6.66
N ILE A 73 -0.36 0.79 5.52
CA ILE A 73 -1.82 0.86 5.47
C ILE A 73 -2.46 -0.47 5.92
N CYS A 74 -1.89 -1.61 5.55
CA CYS A 74 -2.35 -2.92 6.00
C CYS A 74 -2.21 -3.08 7.52
N SER A 75 -1.03 -2.77 8.07
CA SER A 75 -0.81 -2.84 9.53
C SER A 75 -1.79 -1.96 10.30
N VAL A 76 -2.02 -0.72 9.85
CA VAL A 76 -2.98 0.20 10.49
C VAL A 76 -4.40 -0.37 10.43
N HIS A 77 -4.85 -0.85 9.26
CA HIS A 77 -6.20 -1.38 9.12
C HIS A 77 -6.40 -2.67 9.92
N LEU A 78 -5.38 -3.54 10.06
CA LEU A 78 -5.46 -4.72 10.92
C LEU A 78 -5.70 -4.34 12.39
N VAL A 79 -5.00 -3.33 12.90
CA VAL A 79 -5.20 -2.82 14.26
C VAL A 79 -6.60 -2.23 14.42
N LEU A 80 -7.07 -1.47 13.43
CA LEU A 80 -8.41 -0.88 13.44
C LEU A 80 -9.52 -1.94 13.40
N ILE A 81 -9.39 -2.97 12.55
CA ILE A 81 -10.31 -4.11 12.49
C ILE A 81 -10.41 -4.77 13.87
N GLY A 82 -9.26 -5.06 14.50
CA GLY A 82 -9.22 -5.62 15.86
C GLY A 82 -9.92 -4.74 16.89
N LYS A 83 -9.68 -3.43 16.87
CA LYS A 83 -10.35 -2.48 17.76
C LYS A 83 -11.86 -2.40 17.50
N ILE A 84 -12.29 -2.36 16.25
CA ILE A 84 -13.71 -2.28 15.89
C ILE A 84 -14.43 -3.56 16.31
N TYR A 85 -13.79 -4.72 16.16
CA TYR A 85 -14.32 -5.99 16.63
C TYR A 85 -14.60 -5.96 18.14
N GLN A 86 -13.69 -5.40 18.95
CA GLN A 86 -13.91 -5.24 20.39
C GLN A 86 -15.05 -4.27 20.73
N LEU A 87 -15.09 -3.11 20.07
CA LEU A 87 -15.95 -1.99 20.47
C LEU A 87 -17.37 -2.07 19.89
N LYS A 88 -17.49 -2.52 18.64
CA LYS A 88 -18.76 -2.53 17.89
C LYS A 88 -19.19 -3.95 17.47
N GLY A 89 -18.37 -4.95 17.73
CA GLY A 89 -18.66 -6.35 17.42
C GLY A 89 -18.40 -6.75 15.96
N ARG A 90 -18.72 -8.01 15.67
CA ARG A 90 -18.39 -8.71 14.42
C ARG A 90 -18.87 -8.01 13.15
N ARG A 91 -20.15 -7.59 13.11
CA ARG A 91 -20.78 -7.08 11.88
C ARG A 91 -20.10 -5.80 11.36
N PHE A 92 -19.80 -4.87 12.27
CA PHE A 92 -19.07 -3.64 11.92
C PHE A 92 -17.63 -3.92 11.55
N SER A 93 -16.98 -4.86 12.24
CA SER A 93 -15.62 -5.25 11.91
C SER A 93 -15.51 -5.86 10.51
N LEU A 94 -16.46 -6.73 10.14
CA LEU A 94 -16.48 -7.37 8.82
C LEU A 94 -16.72 -6.37 7.69
N PHE A 95 -17.65 -5.43 7.90
CA PHE A 95 -17.87 -4.33 6.96
C PHE A 95 -16.60 -3.48 6.78
N PHE A 96 -15.95 -3.13 7.88
CA PHE A 96 -14.71 -2.35 7.85
C PHE A 96 -13.56 -3.11 7.18
N SER A 97 -13.45 -4.43 7.35
CA SER A 97 -12.45 -5.24 6.65
C SER A 97 -12.59 -5.14 5.13
N TRP A 98 -13.81 -5.25 4.60
CA TRP A 98 -14.06 -5.11 3.16
C TRP A 98 -13.83 -3.69 2.65
N LEU A 99 -14.22 -2.69 3.43
CA LEU A 99 -13.88 -1.29 3.14
C LEU A 99 -12.36 -1.10 3.06
N SER A 100 -11.61 -1.73 3.95
CA SER A 100 -10.14 -1.67 3.97
C SER A 100 -9.54 -2.24 2.67
N VAL A 101 -10.08 -3.37 2.18
CA VAL A 101 -9.66 -3.95 0.89
C VAL A 101 -9.89 -2.93 -0.24
N PHE A 102 -11.06 -2.31 -0.26
CA PHE A 102 -11.40 -1.30 -1.28
C PHE A 102 -10.47 -0.08 -1.22
N VAL A 103 -10.12 0.39 -0.02
CA VAL A 103 -9.15 1.48 0.18
C VAL A 103 -7.78 1.11 -0.39
N VAL A 104 -7.30 -0.12 -0.14
CA VAL A 104 -6.02 -0.59 -0.70
C VAL A 104 -6.07 -0.65 -2.23
N LEU A 105 -7.19 -1.08 -2.83
CA LEU A 105 -7.35 -1.12 -4.28
C LEU A 105 -7.34 0.28 -4.91
N ILE A 106 -8.04 1.25 -4.30
CA ILE A 106 -8.01 2.65 -4.76
C ILE A 106 -6.59 3.21 -4.64
N ALA A 107 -5.93 3.00 -3.50
CA ALA A 107 -4.56 3.44 -3.30
C ALA A 107 -3.62 2.85 -4.36
N PHE A 108 -3.74 1.55 -4.65
CA PHE A 108 -2.98 0.89 -5.70
C PHE A 108 -3.25 1.50 -7.08
N MET A 109 -4.51 1.75 -7.45
CA MET A 109 -4.85 2.40 -8.72
C MET A 109 -4.22 3.79 -8.85
N LEU A 110 -4.26 4.60 -7.79
CA LEU A 110 -3.66 5.93 -7.80
C LEU A 110 -2.13 5.86 -7.97
N LEU A 111 -1.47 5.03 -7.17
CA LEU A 111 -0.02 4.84 -7.24
C LEU A 111 0.41 4.24 -8.59
N TYR A 112 -0.34 3.27 -9.11
CA TYR A 112 -0.13 2.70 -10.43
C TYR A 112 -0.13 3.79 -11.52
N ASN A 113 -1.11 4.69 -11.48
CA ASN A 113 -1.19 5.79 -12.44
C ASN A 113 0.00 6.74 -12.33
N ILE A 114 0.44 7.06 -11.11
CA ILE A 114 1.65 7.89 -10.89
C ILE A 114 2.87 7.23 -11.54
N VAL A 115 3.09 5.94 -11.31
CA VAL A 115 4.21 5.19 -11.90
C VAL A 115 4.11 5.16 -13.43
N ASN A 116 2.90 4.96 -13.98
CA ASN A 116 2.70 4.88 -15.41
C ASN A 116 2.90 6.23 -16.12
N ILE A 117 2.53 7.33 -15.49
CA ILE A 117 2.78 8.68 -16.01
C ILE A 117 4.28 9.00 -15.93
N ALA A 118 4.92 8.69 -14.80
CA ALA A 118 6.35 8.93 -14.61
C ALA A 118 7.23 8.13 -15.59
N GLY A 119 6.84 6.89 -15.93
CA GLY A 119 7.59 6.04 -16.86
C GLY A 119 7.29 6.27 -18.35
N ARG A 120 6.44 7.24 -18.72
CA ARG A 120 6.04 7.54 -20.11
C ARG A 120 6.81 8.71 -20.73
N ASN A 121 7.68 9.36 -19.96
CA ASN A 121 8.59 10.42 -20.44
C ASN A 121 9.97 9.83 -20.74
#